data_AF-A0A2D4IFN1-F1
#
_entry.id   AF-A0A2D4IFN1-F1
#
_cell.length_a   1.000
_cell.length_b   1.000
_cell.length_c   1.000
_cell.angle_alpha   90.00
_cell.angle_beta   90.00
_cell.angle_gamma   90.00
#
_symmetry.space_group_name_H-M   'P 1'
#
loop_
_entity.id
_entity.type
_entity.pdbx_description
1 polymer ?
#
loop_
_entity_poly.entity_id
_entity_poly.type
_entity_poly.pdbx_seq_one_letter_code
_entity_poly.pdbx_strand_id
1 'polypeptide(L)'
;YMGETELLNYFSTLDIQLRSCLDQETYDLFHKKLTEHVLMQDPKFQWCTHKCPIPHCPIRRSLHGHHPRDCLFYLRDWGVPRLQKLLQDNNIAFNTDPPVGTRATPGGGCRVMEQKETLDGLKDEPCGKETLAGYAGLCEAHYKEYLVSLINSHALDPAVFYSLQEVEIVCRRHLTAAQVLPRGPTEDEEAYRRRLIQVLSDEVPLDLEIPRRRK
;
A
#
# COMPACT_ATOMS: atom_id res chain seq x y z
N TYR A 1 -19.17 -19.02 18.95
CA TYR A 1 -18.23 -20.07 18.49
C TYR A 1 -18.23 -20.07 16.97
N MET A 2 -17.06 -19.91 16.35
CA MET A 2 -16.92 -19.96 14.89
C MET A 2 -17.24 -21.36 14.37
N GLY A 3 -17.81 -21.46 13.17
CA GLY A 3 -18.08 -22.76 12.55
C GLY A 3 -16.78 -23.45 12.11
N GLU A 4 -16.79 -24.78 12.06
CA GLU A 4 -15.66 -25.62 11.61
C GLU A 4 -15.13 -25.21 10.23
N THR A 5 -16.05 -24.82 9.32
CA THR A 5 -15.71 -24.29 7.99
C THR A 5 -15.03 -22.91 8.03
N GLU A 6 -15.33 -22.07 9.03
CA GLU A 6 -14.67 -20.77 9.19
C GLU A 6 -13.24 -20.95 9.71
N LEU A 7 -13.01 -21.94 10.57
CA LEU A 7 -11.69 -22.30 11.09
C LEU A 7 -10.76 -22.83 10.00
N LEU A 8 -11.25 -23.76 9.18
CA LEU A 8 -10.47 -24.31 8.06
C LEU A 8 -10.05 -23.23 7.05
N ASN A 9 -10.91 -22.26 6.77
CA ASN A 9 -10.60 -21.14 5.86
C ASN A 9 -9.58 -20.16 6.44
N TYR A 10 -9.63 -19.89 7.75
CA TYR A 10 -8.66 -19.03 8.42
C TYR A 10 -7.26 -19.65 8.33
N PHE A 11 -7.15 -20.93 8.66
CA PHE A 11 -5.86 -21.60 8.69
C PHE A 11 -5.27 -21.90 7.32
N SER A 12 -6.08 -22.18 6.31
CA SER A 12 -5.57 -22.29 4.93
C SER A 12 -4.97 -20.97 4.44
N THR A 13 -5.58 -19.84 4.82
CA THR A 13 -5.06 -18.51 4.47
C THR A 13 -3.78 -18.20 5.25
N LEU A 14 -3.76 -18.51 6.55
CA LEU A 14 -2.60 -18.29 7.41
C LEU A 14 -1.40 -19.15 6.98
N ASP A 15 -1.63 -20.41 6.59
CA ASP A 15 -0.58 -21.32 6.08
C ASP A 15 0.14 -20.74 4.85
N ILE A 16 -0.62 -20.20 3.89
CA ILE A 16 -0.06 -19.58 2.68
C ILE A 16 0.84 -18.40 3.05
N GLN A 17 0.42 -17.57 4.00
CA GLN A 17 1.20 -16.39 4.42
C GLN A 17 2.47 -16.80 5.17
N LEU A 18 2.35 -17.75 6.10
CA LEU A 18 3.46 -18.17 6.95
C LEU A 18 4.51 -19.02 6.23
N ARG A 19 4.12 -19.78 5.19
CA ARG A 19 5.06 -20.61 4.41
C ARG A 19 6.25 -19.84 3.85
N SER A 20 6.05 -18.58 3.47
CA SER A 20 7.11 -17.74 2.92
C SER A 20 7.90 -16.94 3.97
N CYS A 21 7.41 -16.92 5.21
CA CYS A 21 7.93 -16.07 6.28
C CYS A 21 8.65 -16.84 7.38
N LEU A 22 8.41 -18.16 7.49
CA LEU A 22 9.02 -19.02 8.49
C LEU A 22 10.15 -19.84 7.85
N ASP A 23 11.19 -20.14 8.63
CA ASP A 23 12.15 -21.17 8.26
C ASP A 23 11.47 -22.55 8.22
N GLN A 24 12.11 -23.51 7.55
CA GLN A 24 11.53 -24.82 7.29
C GLN A 24 11.16 -25.57 8.58
N GLU A 25 12.00 -25.51 9.62
CA GLU A 25 11.76 -26.24 10.87
C GLU A 25 10.59 -25.64 11.65
N THR A 26 10.51 -24.32 11.72
CA THR A 26 9.39 -23.61 12.35
C THR A 26 8.09 -23.79 11.57
N TYR A 27 8.14 -23.76 10.23
CA TYR A 27 6.98 -24.02 9.38
C TYR A 27 6.44 -25.43 9.56
N ASP A 28 7.32 -26.44 9.58
CA ASP A 28 6.92 -27.84 9.77
C ASP A 28 6.27 -28.06 11.15
N LEU A 29 6.79 -27.40 12.19
CA LEU A 29 6.20 -27.42 13.53
C LEU A 29 4.82 -26.75 13.56
N PHE A 30 4.68 -25.59 12.91
CA PHE A 30 3.40 -24.90 12.75
C PHE A 30 2.38 -25.78 12.02
N HIS A 31 2.76 -26.32 10.86
CA HIS A 31 1.89 -27.15 10.03
C HIS A 31 1.47 -28.44 10.75
N LYS A 32 2.37 -29.05 11.53
CA LYS A 32 2.06 -30.19 12.39
C LYS A 32 1.04 -29.84 13.47
N LYS A 33 1.26 -28.76 14.22
CA LYS A 33 0.32 -28.27 15.26
C LYS A 33 -1.04 -27.87 14.70
N LEU A 34 -1.04 -27.37 13.46
CA LEU A 34 -2.24 -27.02 12.73
C LEU A 34 -3.05 -28.27 12.35
N THR A 35 -2.38 -29.26 11.74
CA THR A 35 -2.99 -30.52 11.29
C THR A 35 -3.53 -31.34 12.47
N GLU A 36 -2.84 -31.31 13.61
CA GLU A 36 -3.27 -32.00 14.83
C GLU A 36 -4.38 -31.24 15.59
N HIS A 37 -4.86 -30.10 15.07
CA HIS A 37 -5.82 -29.21 15.74
C HIS A 37 -5.34 -28.70 17.12
N VAL A 38 -4.06 -28.90 17.47
CA VAL A 38 -3.46 -28.54 18.76
C VAL A 38 -3.26 -27.03 18.85
N LEU A 39 -3.01 -26.37 17.71
CA LEU A 39 -2.91 -24.92 17.65
C LEU A 39 -4.19 -24.25 18.18
N MET A 40 -5.36 -24.85 17.91
CA MET A 40 -6.68 -24.38 18.38
C MET A 40 -6.93 -24.52 19.88
N GLN A 41 -6.10 -25.30 20.56
CA GLN A 41 -6.19 -25.56 21.99
C GLN A 41 -5.11 -24.81 22.76
N ASP A 42 -4.17 -24.17 22.07
CA ASP A 42 -3.06 -23.46 22.68
C ASP A 42 -3.57 -22.12 23.27
N PRO A 43 -3.56 -21.94 24.60
CA PRO A 43 -4.07 -20.73 25.24
C PRO A 43 -3.22 -19.49 24.93
N LYS A 44 -2.00 -19.65 24.39
CA LYS A 44 -1.14 -18.55 23.95
C LYS A 44 -1.34 -18.20 22.47
N PHE A 45 -1.99 -19.06 21.70
CA PHE A 45 -2.28 -18.77 20.30
C PHE A 45 -3.58 -17.94 20.20
N GLN A 46 -3.42 -16.64 19.99
CA GLN A 46 -4.55 -15.73 19.79
C GLN A 46 -4.86 -15.63 18.30
N TRP A 47 -6.01 -16.17 17.87
CA TRP A 47 -6.55 -15.92 16.52
C TRP A 47 -7.28 -14.59 16.49
N CYS A 48 -6.90 -13.75 15.54
CA CYS A 48 -7.65 -12.55 15.23
C CYS A 48 -8.90 -12.94 14.44
N THR A 49 -10.02 -13.13 15.14
CA THR A 49 -11.33 -13.38 14.52
C THR A 49 -11.98 -12.12 13.97
N HIS A 50 -11.25 -10.99 14.00
CA HIS A 50 -11.73 -9.69 13.56
C HIS A 50 -11.95 -9.73 12.06
N LYS A 51 -13.19 -10.05 11.69
CA LYS A 51 -13.70 -9.87 10.34
C LYS A 51 -13.52 -8.38 10.01
N CYS A 52 -12.88 -8.07 8.88
CA CYS A 52 -12.69 -6.68 8.44
C CYS A 52 -14.02 -5.91 8.54
N PRO A 53 -14.05 -4.66 9.02
CA PRO A 53 -15.31 -3.97 9.29
C PRO A 53 -16.09 -3.62 8.02
N ILE A 54 -15.43 -3.52 6.85
CA ILE A 54 -16.05 -3.12 5.60
C ILE A 54 -17.00 -4.22 5.07
N PRO A 55 -18.29 -3.93 4.87
CA PRO A 55 -19.23 -4.86 4.25
C PRO A 55 -18.78 -5.22 2.83
N HIS A 56 -18.97 -6.47 2.43
CA HIS A 56 -18.63 -6.97 1.08
C HIS A 56 -17.15 -6.85 0.66
N CYS A 57 -16.22 -6.64 1.60
CA CYS A 57 -14.79 -6.73 1.29
C CYS A 57 -14.44 -8.14 0.75
N PRO A 58 -13.87 -8.26 -0.47
CA PRO A 58 -13.63 -9.55 -1.10
C PRO A 58 -12.57 -10.39 -0.36
N ILE A 59 -11.70 -9.74 0.41
CA ILE A 59 -10.61 -10.36 1.18
C ILE A 59 -10.87 -10.28 2.70
N ARG A 60 -12.13 -10.17 3.11
CA ARG A 60 -12.54 -10.01 4.53
C ARG A 60 -12.02 -11.09 5.49
N ARG A 61 -11.54 -12.23 4.96
CA ARG A 61 -11.02 -13.38 5.70
C ARG A 61 -9.49 -13.42 5.78
N SER A 62 -8.79 -12.45 5.21
CA SER A 62 -7.32 -12.36 5.22
C SER A 62 -6.85 -11.18 6.07
N LEU A 63 -5.60 -11.20 6.52
CA LEU A 63 -4.95 -10.01 7.08
C LEU A 63 -4.79 -8.96 5.98
N HIS A 64 -5.39 -7.78 6.13
CA HIS A 64 -5.31 -6.67 5.18
C HIS A 64 -5.61 -5.32 5.83
N GLY A 65 -5.22 -4.24 5.13
CA GLY A 65 -5.66 -2.88 5.40
C GLY A 65 -6.54 -2.34 4.26
N HIS A 66 -7.32 -1.30 4.57
CA HIS A 66 -8.03 -0.51 3.57
C HIS A 66 -7.30 0.81 3.39
N HIS A 67 -6.83 1.06 2.18
CA HIS A 67 -6.03 2.22 1.87
C HIS A 67 -6.84 3.17 0.97
N PRO A 68 -6.76 4.49 1.18
CA PRO A 68 -7.26 5.46 0.22
C PRO A 68 -6.37 5.51 -1.03
N ARG A 69 -6.89 6.08 -2.11
CA ARG A 69 -6.24 6.06 -3.43
C ARG A 69 -4.90 6.82 -3.49
N ASP A 70 -4.67 7.76 -2.59
CA ASP A 70 -3.44 8.54 -2.40
C ASP A 70 -2.45 7.89 -1.41
N CYS A 71 -2.77 6.72 -0.87
CA CYS A 71 -1.86 6.03 0.04
C CYS A 71 -0.59 5.53 -0.68
N LEU A 72 0.54 5.57 0.03
CA LEU A 72 1.80 4.96 -0.40
C LEU A 72 1.65 3.50 -0.80
N PHE A 73 0.74 2.75 -0.16
CA PHE A 73 0.45 1.36 -0.53
C PHE A 73 0.15 1.17 -2.02
N TYR A 74 -0.57 2.12 -2.64
CA TYR A 74 -0.84 2.13 -4.09
C TYR A 74 0.18 2.93 -4.87
N LEU A 75 0.55 4.13 -4.39
CA LEU A 75 1.40 5.03 -5.16
C LEU A 75 2.85 4.55 -5.30
N ARG A 76 3.33 3.64 -4.44
CA ARG A 76 4.65 3.01 -4.59
C ARG A 76 4.79 2.18 -5.87
N ASP A 77 3.66 1.70 -6.43
CA ASP A 77 3.64 0.90 -7.66
C ASP A 77 3.74 1.78 -8.91
N TRP A 78 3.54 3.10 -8.79
CA TRP A 78 3.76 4.03 -9.89
C TRP A 78 5.25 4.17 -10.21
N GLY A 79 5.55 4.42 -11.48
CA GLY A 79 6.88 4.86 -11.90
C GLY A 79 7.17 6.26 -11.37
N VAL A 80 8.43 6.52 -11.03
CA VAL A 80 8.90 7.84 -10.57
C VAL A 80 8.48 8.99 -11.50
N PRO A 81 8.58 8.88 -12.85
CA PRO A 81 8.13 9.96 -13.74
C PRO A 81 6.64 10.30 -13.59
N ARG A 82 5.78 9.32 -13.30
CA ARG A 82 4.34 9.52 -13.12
C ARG A 82 4.04 10.28 -11.81
N LEU A 83 4.73 9.94 -10.73
CA LEU A 83 4.63 10.67 -9.45
C LEU A 83 5.15 12.11 -9.59
N GLN A 84 6.29 12.29 -10.26
CA GLN A 84 6.85 13.62 -10.55
C GLN A 84 5.91 14.46 -11.40
N LYS A 85 5.26 13.88 -12.43
CA LYS A 85 4.30 14.59 -13.28
C LYS A 85 3.12 15.14 -12.49
N LEU A 86 2.62 14.40 -11.50
CA LEU A 86 1.55 14.87 -10.60
C LEU A 86 1.99 16.08 -9.77
N LEU A 87 3.22 16.07 -9.27
CA LEU A 87 3.78 17.23 -8.56
C LEU A 87 3.99 18.42 -9.51
N GLN A 88 4.52 18.18 -10.72
CA GLN A 88 4.78 19.21 -11.73
C GLN A 88 3.51 19.92 -12.17
N ASP A 89 2.44 19.18 -12.49
CA ASP A 89 1.18 19.77 -12.96
C ASP A 89 0.48 20.61 -11.89
N ASN A 90 0.83 20.40 -10.63
CA ASN A 90 0.34 21.16 -9.49
C ASN A 90 1.37 22.19 -8.97
N ASN A 91 2.46 22.44 -9.71
CA ASN A 91 3.52 23.38 -9.38
C ASN A 91 4.19 23.12 -8.01
N ILE A 92 4.30 21.84 -7.60
CA ILE A 92 4.98 21.43 -6.38
C ILE A 92 6.43 21.06 -6.69
N ALA A 93 7.37 21.78 -6.09
CA ALA A 93 8.79 21.50 -6.22
C ALA A 93 9.18 20.20 -5.49
N PHE A 94 10.12 19.46 -6.07
CA PHE A 94 10.75 18.29 -5.48
C PHE A 94 12.23 18.24 -5.86
N ASN A 95 13.03 17.58 -5.03
CA ASN A 95 14.47 17.45 -5.25
C ASN A 95 14.77 16.29 -6.19
N THR A 96 15.66 16.51 -7.16
CA THR A 96 16.27 15.46 -8.00
C THR A 96 17.72 15.21 -7.63
N ASP A 97 18.38 16.22 -7.06
CA ASP A 97 19.75 16.16 -6.60
C ASP A 97 19.81 16.12 -5.07
N PRO A 98 20.83 15.49 -4.48
CA PRO A 98 21.02 15.50 -3.03
C PRO A 98 21.09 16.94 -2.49
N PRO A 99 20.46 17.27 -1.35
CA PRO A 99 20.54 18.59 -0.74
C PRO A 99 21.99 19.03 -0.48
N VAL A 100 22.25 20.34 -0.62
CA VAL A 100 23.58 20.93 -0.35
C VAL A 100 24.06 20.57 1.05
N GLY A 101 25.31 20.11 1.16
CA GLY A 101 25.91 19.70 2.44
C GLY A 101 25.60 18.25 2.83
N THR A 102 24.88 17.50 2.00
CA THR A 102 24.77 16.04 2.16
C THR A 102 26.17 15.45 2.04
N ARG A 103 26.71 14.90 3.15
CA ARG A 103 28.03 14.21 3.18
C ARG A 103 28.06 13.07 2.16
N ALA A 104 29.17 12.40 1.89
CA ALA A 104 29.14 11.12 1.16
C ALA A 104 29.02 9.95 2.17
N THR A 105 28.28 8.88 1.84
CA THR A 105 28.24 7.67 2.68
C THR A 105 29.53 6.89 2.38
N PRO A 106 30.25 6.38 3.40
CA PRO A 106 31.31 5.42 3.14
C PRO A 106 30.70 4.20 2.42
N GLY A 107 31.10 3.94 1.18
CA GLY A 107 30.53 2.88 0.34
C GLY A 107 29.35 3.29 -0.57
N GLY A 108 28.91 4.55 -0.54
CA GLY A 108 27.77 5.03 -1.32
C GLY A 108 26.42 4.54 -0.78
N GLY A 109 25.34 4.75 -1.55
CA GLY A 109 24.01 4.23 -1.24
C GLY A 109 23.12 5.10 -0.35
N CYS A 110 21.87 4.67 -0.24
CA CYS A 110 20.77 5.36 0.43
C CYS A 110 20.97 5.43 1.94
N ARG A 111 20.63 6.58 2.53
CA ARG A 111 20.91 6.89 3.96
C ARG A 111 19.71 6.94 4.87
N VAL A 112 18.53 6.61 4.36
CA VAL A 112 17.37 6.49 5.23
C VAL A 112 17.70 5.42 6.28
N MET A 113 17.59 5.80 7.55
CA MET A 113 17.85 4.90 8.66
C MET A 113 16.68 3.95 8.80
N GLU A 114 16.97 2.65 8.80
CA GLU A 114 16.00 1.58 8.97
C GLU A 114 16.34 0.82 10.25
N GLN A 115 15.32 0.42 10.99
CA GLN A 115 15.50 -0.43 12.17
C GLN A 115 15.54 -1.90 11.71
N LYS A 116 16.74 -2.48 11.67
CA LYS A 116 16.96 -3.86 11.20
C LYS A 116 17.00 -4.83 12.37
N GLU A 117 16.46 -6.02 12.16
CA GLU A 117 16.58 -7.12 13.12
C GLU A 117 17.97 -7.78 13.02
N THR A 118 18.62 -7.92 14.16
CA THR A 118 19.90 -8.59 14.33
C THR A 118 19.79 -9.63 15.45
N LEU A 119 20.81 -10.48 15.60
CA LEU A 119 20.85 -11.47 16.68
C LEU A 119 20.76 -10.83 18.09
N ASP A 120 21.25 -9.59 18.23
CA ASP A 120 21.24 -8.82 19.48
C ASP A 120 20.01 -7.90 19.61
N GLY A 121 19.03 -8.07 18.73
CA GLY A 121 17.80 -7.26 18.69
C GLY A 121 17.80 -6.23 17.58
N LEU A 122 17.08 -5.12 17.80
CA LEU A 122 16.83 -4.09 16.80
C LEU A 122 17.97 -3.07 16.77
N LYS A 123 18.47 -2.77 15.57
CA LYS A 123 19.56 -1.82 15.37
C LYS A 123 19.27 -0.89 14.20
N ASP A 124 19.50 0.41 14.41
CA ASP A 124 19.37 1.42 13.38
C ASP A 124 20.58 1.37 12.43
N GLU A 125 20.32 1.07 11.16
CA GLU A 125 21.35 1.02 10.12
C GLU A 125 20.86 1.75 8.87
N PRO A 126 21.75 2.34 8.07
CA PRO A 126 21.34 2.93 6.81
C PRO A 126 20.79 1.85 5.86
N CYS A 127 19.80 2.23 5.06
CA CYS A 127 19.23 1.41 4.00
C CYS A 127 20.31 0.80 3.10
N GLY A 128 21.26 1.62 2.64
CA GLY A 128 22.43 1.18 1.87
C GLY A 128 22.14 0.78 0.41
N LYS A 129 20.87 0.72 0.00
CA LYS A 129 20.47 0.41 -1.39
C LYS A 129 21.00 1.44 -2.39
N GLU A 130 21.12 1.02 -3.65
CA GLU A 130 21.60 1.85 -4.76
C GLU A 130 20.80 3.16 -4.91
N THR A 131 21.50 4.24 -5.24
CA THR A 131 20.94 5.57 -5.45
C THR A 131 21.16 6.01 -6.89
N LEU A 132 20.07 6.15 -7.65
CA LEU A 132 20.12 6.54 -9.05
C LEU A 132 20.22 8.07 -9.19
N ALA A 133 20.77 8.52 -10.32
CA ALA A 133 20.77 9.94 -10.67
C ALA A 133 19.33 10.46 -10.81
N GLY A 134 19.06 11.67 -10.30
CA GLY A 134 17.73 12.27 -10.30
C GLY A 134 16.81 11.85 -9.14
N TYR A 135 17.28 10.97 -8.23
CA TYR A 135 16.51 10.46 -7.08
C TYR A 135 16.95 11.08 -5.74
N ALA A 136 17.56 12.27 -5.78
CA ALA A 136 17.97 13.05 -4.61
C ALA A 136 18.91 12.30 -3.62
N GLY A 137 19.67 11.32 -4.11
CA GLY A 137 20.53 10.49 -3.25
C GLY A 137 19.77 9.45 -2.43
N LEU A 138 18.53 9.13 -2.80
CA LEU A 138 17.71 8.07 -2.21
C LEU A 138 17.64 6.87 -3.15
N CYS A 139 17.35 5.68 -2.60
CA CYS A 139 17.00 4.53 -3.41
C CYS A 139 15.58 4.71 -3.97
N GLU A 140 15.19 3.92 -4.97
CA GLU A 140 13.88 4.10 -5.63
C GLU A 140 12.71 4.06 -4.64
N ALA A 141 12.70 3.10 -3.71
CA ALA A 141 11.63 2.97 -2.72
C ALA A 141 11.49 4.24 -1.87
N HIS A 142 12.59 4.67 -1.24
CA HIS A 142 12.59 5.87 -0.40
C HIS A 142 12.38 7.17 -1.19
N TYR A 143 12.79 7.21 -2.46
CA TYR A 143 12.49 8.36 -3.32
C TYR A 143 10.99 8.43 -3.65
N LYS A 144 10.34 7.29 -3.95
CA LYS A 144 8.88 7.24 -4.10
C LYS A 144 8.16 7.65 -2.81
N GLU A 145 8.62 7.18 -1.65
CA GLU A 145 8.09 7.61 -0.36
C GLU A 145 8.18 9.13 -0.16
N TYR A 146 9.33 9.72 -0.51
CA TYR A 146 9.51 11.16 -0.50
C TYR A 146 8.52 11.88 -1.43
N LEU A 147 8.38 11.45 -2.69
CA LEU A 147 7.44 12.06 -3.63
C LEU A 147 5.98 11.91 -3.16
N VAL A 148 5.61 10.73 -2.65
CA VAL A 148 4.28 10.47 -2.11
C VAL A 148 4.02 11.32 -0.86
N SER A 149 5.02 11.55 -0.02
CA SER A 149 4.88 12.46 1.12
C SER A 149 4.54 13.89 0.66
N LEU A 150 5.12 14.35 -0.46
CA LEU A 150 4.80 15.65 -1.04
C LEU A 150 3.39 15.69 -1.62
N ILE A 151 3.01 14.66 -2.39
CA ILE A 151 1.65 14.47 -2.95
C ILE A 151 0.60 14.57 -1.83
N ASN A 152 0.80 13.79 -0.76
CA ASN A 152 -0.12 13.71 0.36
C ASN A 152 -0.16 15.00 1.17
N SER A 153 1.01 15.63 1.39
CA SER A 153 1.08 16.90 2.12
C SER A 153 0.33 18.04 1.44
N HIS A 154 0.18 17.99 0.11
CA HIS A 154 -0.57 18.96 -0.70
C HIS A 154 -1.95 18.47 -1.14
N ALA A 155 -2.40 17.30 -0.65
CA ALA A 155 -3.69 16.71 -0.98
C ALA A 155 -3.94 16.53 -2.50
N LEU A 156 -2.90 16.16 -3.26
CA LEU A 156 -3.04 15.98 -4.70
C LEU A 156 -3.74 14.64 -5.01
N ASP A 157 -4.78 14.69 -5.84
CA ASP A 157 -5.54 13.49 -6.19
C ASP A 157 -4.89 12.73 -7.36
N PRO A 158 -4.42 11.48 -7.16
CA PRO A 158 -3.85 10.68 -8.24
C PRO A 158 -4.88 10.27 -9.31
N ALA A 159 -6.19 10.36 -9.01
CA ALA A 159 -7.24 9.97 -9.94
C ALA A 159 -7.19 10.75 -11.26
N VAL A 160 -6.64 11.97 -11.27
CA VAL A 160 -6.47 12.80 -12.47
C VAL A 160 -5.60 12.13 -13.55
N PHE A 161 -4.74 11.17 -13.18
CA PHE A 161 -3.89 10.42 -14.10
C PHE A 161 -4.35 8.98 -14.33
N TYR A 162 -5.49 8.56 -13.78
CA TYR A 162 -5.98 7.21 -14.04
C TYR A 162 -6.39 7.07 -15.50
N SER A 163 -5.93 5.98 -16.12
CA SER A 163 -6.54 5.43 -17.33
C SER A 163 -7.99 5.01 -17.05
N LEU A 164 -8.77 4.77 -18.11
CA LEU A 164 -10.13 4.27 -17.96
C LEU A 164 -10.18 2.99 -17.11
N GLN A 165 -9.27 2.05 -17.38
CA GLN A 165 -9.19 0.79 -16.63
C GLN A 165 -8.89 1.01 -15.14
N GLU A 166 -7.95 1.90 -14.81
CA GLU A 166 -7.60 2.20 -13.42
C GLU A 166 -8.78 2.81 -12.67
N VAL A 167 -9.46 3.81 -13.26
CA VAL A 167 -10.61 4.44 -12.59
C VAL A 167 -11.77 3.46 -12.41
N GLU A 168 -12.03 2.57 -13.37
CA GLU A 168 -13.05 1.52 -13.21
C GLU A 168 -12.73 0.56 -12.05
N ILE A 169 -11.47 0.15 -11.92
CA ILE A 169 -11.02 -0.72 -10.81
C ILE A 169 -11.20 -0.01 -9.46
N VAL A 170 -10.82 1.26 -9.38
CA VAL A 170 -10.92 2.05 -8.15
C VAL A 170 -12.38 2.31 -7.80
N CYS A 171 -13.20 2.71 -8.77
CA CYS A 171 -14.65 2.86 -8.59
C CYS A 171 -15.28 1.56 -8.08
N ARG A 172 -14.97 0.40 -8.68
CA ARG A 172 -15.51 -0.90 -8.21
C ARG A 172 -15.08 -1.25 -6.78
N ARG A 173 -13.93 -0.75 -6.32
CA ARG A 173 -13.42 -1.01 -4.98
C ARG A 173 -14.13 -0.18 -3.91
N HIS A 174 -14.53 1.05 -4.23
CA HIS A 174 -15.04 2.02 -3.24
C HIS A 174 -16.52 2.37 -3.41
N LEU A 175 -17.10 2.15 -4.60
CA LEU A 175 -18.47 2.55 -4.94
C LEU A 175 -19.35 1.32 -5.18
N THR A 176 -20.65 1.53 -5.00
CA THR A 176 -21.67 0.53 -5.36
C THR A 176 -21.88 0.49 -6.87
N ALA A 177 -22.39 -0.64 -7.39
CA ALA A 177 -22.74 -0.78 -8.80
C ALA A 177 -23.79 0.25 -9.26
N ALA A 178 -24.62 0.77 -8.34
CA ALA A 178 -25.59 1.82 -8.63
C ALA A 178 -24.94 3.19 -8.85
N GLN A 179 -23.81 3.48 -8.17
CA GLN A 179 -23.04 4.71 -8.35
C GLN A 179 -22.16 4.68 -9.61
N VAL A 180 -21.73 3.49 -10.05
CA VAL A 180 -20.93 3.31 -11.27
C VAL A 180 -21.82 3.06 -12.48
N LEU A 181 -22.40 4.13 -13.02
CA LEU A 181 -23.25 4.03 -14.21
C LEU A 181 -22.44 3.64 -15.45
N PRO A 182 -22.91 2.67 -16.27
CA PRO A 182 -22.21 2.23 -17.46
C PRO A 182 -22.06 3.37 -18.47
N ARG A 183 -21.12 3.21 -19.40
CA ARG A 183 -20.90 4.15 -20.51
C ARG A 183 -22.16 4.26 -21.38
N GLY A 184 -22.56 5.50 -21.69
CA GLY A 184 -23.69 5.76 -22.58
C GLY A 184 -23.39 5.38 -24.04
N PRO A 185 -24.42 5.10 -24.86
CA PRO A 185 -24.22 4.69 -26.26
C PRO A 185 -23.56 5.76 -27.15
N THR A 186 -23.66 7.03 -26.76
CA THR A 186 -23.09 8.19 -27.48
C THR A 186 -21.92 8.83 -26.74
N GLU A 187 -21.59 8.35 -25.54
CA GLU A 187 -20.53 8.90 -24.72
C GLU A 187 -19.18 8.43 -25.25
N ASP A 188 -18.23 9.33 -25.48
CA ASP A 188 -16.86 8.93 -25.83
C ASP A 188 -16.09 8.42 -24.60
N GLU A 189 -14.97 7.74 -24.84
CA GLU A 189 -14.20 7.08 -23.78
C GLU A 189 -13.61 8.07 -22.76
N GLU A 190 -13.17 9.25 -23.23
CA GLU A 190 -12.55 10.27 -22.39
C GLU A 190 -13.61 11.04 -21.58
N ALA A 191 -14.78 11.27 -22.14
CA ALA A 191 -15.95 11.77 -21.42
C ALA A 191 -16.36 10.79 -20.31
N TYR A 192 -16.43 9.49 -20.62
CA TYR A 192 -16.75 8.47 -19.63
C TYR A 192 -15.70 8.41 -18.51
N ARG A 193 -14.41 8.41 -18.86
CA ARG A 193 -13.31 8.45 -17.88
C ARG A 193 -13.42 9.66 -16.95
N ARG A 194 -13.61 10.87 -17.50
CA ARG A 194 -13.75 12.10 -16.70
C ARG A 194 -14.97 12.05 -15.78
N ARG A 195 -16.09 11.51 -16.26
CA ARG A 195 -17.29 11.30 -15.42
C ARG A 195 -17.00 10.35 -14.26
N LEU A 196 -16.31 9.23 -14.49
CA LEU A 196 -15.94 8.30 -13.42
C LEU A 196 -14.99 8.94 -12.39
N ILE A 197 -14.00 9.71 -12.85
CA ILE A 197 -13.08 10.44 -11.95
C ILE A 197 -13.87 11.46 -11.11
N GLN A 198 -14.83 12.16 -11.71
CA GLN A 198 -15.68 13.12 -10.99
C GLN A 198 -16.49 12.43 -9.90
N VAL A 199 -17.22 11.36 -10.24
CA VAL A 199 -17.99 10.56 -9.27
C VAL A 199 -17.10 10.04 -8.15
N LEU A 200 -15.91 9.51 -8.48
CA LEU A 200 -14.95 9.04 -7.49
C LEU A 200 -14.49 10.16 -6.55
N SER A 201 -14.26 11.36 -7.07
CA SER A 201 -13.81 12.52 -6.30
C SER A 201 -14.89 13.03 -5.34
N ASP A 202 -16.14 13.04 -5.79
CA ASP A 202 -17.29 13.54 -5.02
C ASP A 202 -17.71 12.56 -3.91
N GLU A 203 -17.74 11.26 -4.23
CA GLU A 203 -18.28 10.22 -3.35
C GLU A 203 -17.22 9.57 -2.44
N VAL A 204 -15.94 9.62 -2.84
CA VAL A 204 -14.83 9.00 -2.12
C VAL A 204 -13.75 10.07 -1.90
N PRO A 205 -13.78 10.82 -0.79
CA PRO A 205 -12.76 11.82 -0.53
C PRO A 205 -11.38 11.16 -0.30
N LEU A 206 -10.32 11.91 -0.55
CA LEU A 206 -8.98 11.54 -0.07
C LEU A 206 -8.98 11.57 1.47
N ASP A 207 -8.25 10.64 2.10
CA ASP A 207 -8.38 10.36 3.54
C ASP A 207 -7.84 11.46 4.45
N LEU A 208 -8.59 11.75 5.53
CA LEU A 208 -8.26 12.76 6.54
C LEU A 208 -7.15 12.30 7.51
N GLU A 209 -6.90 10.99 7.60
CA GLU A 209 -5.90 10.44 8.54
C GLU A 209 -4.47 10.43 8.00
N ILE A 210 -4.28 10.62 6.69
CA ILE A 210 -2.94 10.80 6.13
C ILE A 210 -2.42 12.18 6.57
N PRO A 211 -1.21 12.28 7.17
CA PRO A 211 -0.66 13.56 7.61
C PRO A 211 -0.56 14.56 6.45
N ARG A 212 -1.36 15.63 6.51
CA ARG A 212 -1.35 16.72 5.53
C ARG A 212 -0.68 17.96 6.13
N ARG A 213 -0.04 18.80 5.31
CA ARG A 213 0.39 20.12 5.79
C ARG A 213 -0.86 20.90 6.22
N ARG A 214 -0.90 21.33 7.48
CA ARG A 214 -1.89 22.31 7.93
C ARG A 214 -1.55 23.63 7.23
N LYS A 215 -2.55 24.21 6.53
CA LYS A 215 -2.44 25.56 5.97
C LYS A 215 -2.19 26.59 7.07
#